data_AF-V8NM46-F1
#
_entry.id   AF-V8NM46-F1
#
_cell.length_a   1.000
_cell.length_b   1.000
_cell.length_c   1.000
_cell.angle_alpha   90.00
_cell.angle_beta   90.00
_cell.angle_gamma   90.00
#
_symmetry.space_group_name_H-M   'P 1'
#
loop_
_entity.id
_entity.type
_entity.pdbx_description
1 polymer ?
#
loop_
_entity_poly.entity_id
_entity_poly.type
_entity_poly.pdbx_seq_one_letter_code
_entity_poly.pdbx_strand_id
1 'polypeptide(L)'
;MSVLDTKVSIAGQPAGVESARVRIRELLPLVLMFELPIAGILQPIPDPSSPTIQHLSQTYNISVSFKQRSRTYGATVMIRGSQNNASAVKEGTALLLEHLAGSLASAIP
;
A
#
# COMPACT_ATOMS: atom_id res chain seq x y z
N MET A 1 -8.03 -2.72 20.38
CA MET A 1 -7.83 -3.19 18.99
C MET A 1 -8.25 -4.65 18.96
N SER A 2 -9.47 -4.94 18.52
CA SER A 2 -9.96 -6.31 18.47
C SER A 2 -9.31 -7.02 17.28
N VAL A 3 -8.50 -8.03 17.55
CA VAL A 3 -8.14 -9.01 16.52
C VAL A 3 -9.43 -9.78 16.25
N LEU A 4 -10.04 -9.56 15.08
CA LEU A 4 -11.14 -10.39 14.63
C LEU A 4 -10.56 -11.79 14.40
N ASP A 5 -11.02 -12.78 15.16
CA ASP A 5 -10.66 -14.19 14.94
C ASP A 5 -11.40 -14.67 13.68
N THR A 6 -10.81 -14.38 12.51
CA THR A 6 -11.39 -14.72 11.21
C THR A 6 -11.11 -16.19 10.91
N LYS A 7 -11.93 -17.09 11.48
CA LYS A 7 -11.90 -18.52 11.14
C LYS A 7 -12.57 -18.79 9.80
N VAL A 8 -11.90 -19.55 8.94
CA VAL A 8 -12.41 -20.01 7.64
C VAL A 8 -12.49 -21.54 7.66
N SER A 9 -13.65 -22.10 7.31
CA SER A 9 -13.87 -23.55 7.18
C SER A 9 -13.87 -23.96 5.70
N ILE A 10 -13.13 -25.02 5.37
CA ILE A 10 -13.03 -25.56 4.01
C ILE A 10 -13.32 -27.06 4.10
N ALA A 11 -14.32 -27.54 3.37
CA ALA A 11 -14.70 -28.95 3.32
C ALA A 11 -14.74 -29.42 1.86
N GLY A 12 -14.34 -30.66 1.62
CA GLY A 12 -14.28 -31.25 0.28
C GLY A 12 -13.22 -32.34 0.19
N GLN A 13 -12.88 -32.75 -1.03
CA GLN A 13 -11.79 -33.70 -1.25
C GLN A 13 -10.45 -33.08 -0.83
N PRO A 14 -9.52 -33.85 -0.24
CA PRO A 14 -8.24 -33.33 0.27
C PRO A 14 -7.48 -32.44 -0.73
N ALA A 15 -7.43 -32.83 -2.01
CA ALA A 15 -6.78 -32.05 -3.06
C ALA A 15 -7.47 -30.69 -3.31
N GLY A 16 -8.81 -30.65 -3.32
CA GLY A 16 -9.57 -29.42 -3.48
C GLY A 16 -9.45 -28.49 -2.26
N VAL A 17 -9.40 -29.07 -1.05
CA VAL A 17 -9.19 -28.34 0.20
C VAL A 17 -7.82 -27.65 0.20
N GLU A 18 -6.78 -28.35 -0.25
CA GLU A 18 -5.43 -27.75 -0.29
C GLU A 18 -5.32 -26.66 -1.36
N SER A 19 -5.88 -26.87 -2.55
CA SER A 19 -5.97 -25.83 -3.58
C SER A 19 -6.70 -24.57 -3.08
N ALA A 20 -7.82 -24.75 -2.39
CA ALA A 20 -8.56 -23.65 -1.78
C ALA A 20 -7.73 -22.94 -0.70
N ARG A 21 -6.99 -23.69 0.13
CA ARG A 21 -6.10 -23.13 1.15
C ARG A 21 -5.00 -22.27 0.54
N VAL A 22 -4.33 -22.75 -0.51
CA VAL A 22 -3.31 -21.99 -1.23
C VAL A 22 -3.92 -20.71 -1.81
N ARG A 23 -5.09 -20.82 -2.45
CA ARG A 23 -5.76 -19.66 -3.04
C ARG A 23 -6.16 -18.61 -2.00
N ILE A 24 -6.59 -19.02 -0.82
CA ILE A 24 -6.89 -18.09 0.28
C ILE A 24 -5.62 -17.37 0.74
N ARG A 25 -4.49 -18.08 0.87
CA ARG A 25 -3.21 -17.47 1.25
C ARG A 25 -2.74 -16.45 0.21
N GLU A 26 -2.94 -16.73 -1.07
CA GLU A 26 -2.65 -15.81 -2.17
C GLU A 26 -3.50 -14.53 -2.12
N LEU A 27 -4.70 -14.59 -1.54
CA LEU A 27 -5.60 -13.43 -1.41
C LEU A 27 -5.37 -12.63 -0.12
N LEU A 28 -4.37 -12.99 0.69
CA LEU A 28 -4.06 -12.25 1.90
C LEU A 28 -3.63 -10.81 1.56
N PRO A 29 -4.10 -9.81 2.32
CA PRO A 29 -3.70 -8.44 2.09
C PRO A 29 -2.21 -8.27 2.38
N LEU A 30 -1.52 -7.57 1.49
CA LEU A 30 -0.16 -7.10 1.69
C LEU A 30 -0.20 -5.61 1.96
N VAL A 31 0.45 -5.15 3.04
CA VAL A 31 0.50 -3.73 3.40
C VAL A 31 1.95 -3.31 3.60
N LEU A 32 2.36 -2.27 2.88
CA LEU A 32 3.66 -1.62 3.01
C LEU A 32 3.45 -0.20 3.51
N MET A 33 4.36 0.27 4.36
CA MET A 33 4.28 1.59 4.96
C MET A 33 5.66 2.23 5.00
N PHE A 34 5.71 3.52 4.69
CA PHE A 34 6.90 4.34 4.88
C PHE A 34 6.50 5.74 5.31
N GLU A 35 7.46 6.49 5.87
CA GLU A 35 7.24 7.87 6.30
C GLU A 35 7.75 8.85 5.24
N LEU A 36 6.94 9.87 4.95
CA LEU A 36 7.32 11.04 4.18
C LEU A 36 7.67 12.17 5.16
N PRO A 37 8.89 12.71 5.09
CA PRO A 37 9.21 13.95 5.78
C PRO A 37 8.43 15.09 5.13
N ILE A 38 7.63 15.83 5.91
CA ILE A 38 6.97 17.03 5.42
C ILE A 38 7.86 18.19 5.88
N ALA A 39 8.59 18.81 4.94
CA ALA A 39 9.49 19.91 5.24
C ALA A 39 8.67 21.18 5.55
N GLY A 40 8.35 21.36 6.84
CA GLY A 40 7.69 22.57 7.35
C GLY A 40 6.21 22.71 6.97
N ILE A 41 5.62 23.81 7.45
CA ILE A 41 4.18 24.12 7.44
C ILE A 41 3.60 24.28 6.01
N LEU A 42 4.46 24.30 4.98
CA LEU A 42 4.10 24.73 3.62
C LEU A 42 3.98 23.61 2.59
N GLN A 43 4.41 22.37 2.88
CA GLN A 43 4.25 21.28 1.93
C GLN A 43 2.91 20.55 2.12
N PRO A 44 2.00 20.62 1.13
CA PRO A 44 0.76 19.85 1.19
C PRO A 44 1.08 18.35 1.10
N ILE A 45 0.32 17.56 1.86
CA ILE A 45 0.36 16.11 1.75
C ILE A 45 -0.01 15.73 0.30
N PRO A 46 0.70 14.80 -0.35
CA PRO A 46 0.36 14.35 -1.69
C PRO A 46 -1.09 13.88 -1.76
N ASP A 47 -1.80 14.31 -2.80
CA ASP A 47 -3.18 13.89 -3.02
C ASP A 47 -3.21 12.48 -3.64
N PRO A 48 -3.77 11.47 -2.95
CA PRO A 48 -3.91 10.13 -3.52
C PRO A 48 -4.81 10.08 -4.75
N SER A 49 -5.62 11.11 -4.99
CA SER A 49 -6.47 11.24 -6.18
C SER A 49 -5.75 11.88 -7.37
N SER A 50 -4.48 12.25 -7.25
CA SER A 50 -3.70 12.77 -8.37
C SER A 50 -3.64 11.76 -9.54
N PRO A 51 -3.69 12.23 -10.81
CA PRO A 51 -3.72 11.34 -11.97
C PRO A 51 -2.58 10.32 -12.00
N THR A 52 -1.37 10.73 -11.59
CA THR A 52 -0.20 9.86 -11.52
C THR A 52 -0.37 8.75 -10.49
N ILE A 53 -0.84 9.07 -9.28
CA ILE A 53 -1.05 8.07 -8.23
C ILE A 53 -2.22 7.15 -8.58
N GLN A 54 -3.29 7.68 -9.20
CA GLN A 54 -4.39 6.85 -9.69
C GLN A 54 -3.94 5.89 -10.80
N HIS A 55 -3.16 6.38 -11.77
CA HIS A 55 -2.61 5.54 -12.84
C HIS A 55 -1.74 4.43 -12.24
N LEU A 56 -0.81 4.76 -11.36
CA LEU A 56 0.04 3.78 -10.67
C LEU A 56 -0.80 2.77 -9.86
N SER A 57 -1.82 3.25 -9.15
CA SER A 57 -2.74 2.40 -8.38
C SER A 57 -3.46 1.40 -9.26
N GLN A 58 -3.91 1.83 -10.44
CA GLN A 58 -4.58 0.96 -11.42
C GLN A 58 -3.61 -0.01 -12.10
N THR A 59 -2.46 0.48 -12.59
CA THR A 59 -1.46 -0.33 -13.30
C THR A 59 -0.92 -1.47 -12.44
N TYR A 60 -0.63 -1.18 -11.16
CA TYR A 60 -0.04 -2.16 -10.24
C TYR A 60 -1.08 -2.85 -9.34
N ASN A 61 -2.37 -2.53 -9.50
CA ASN A 61 -3.46 -3.04 -8.67
C ASN A 61 -3.17 -2.87 -7.16
N ILE A 62 -2.85 -1.64 -6.78
CA ILE A 62 -2.56 -1.22 -5.39
C ILE A 62 -3.48 -0.08 -4.97
N SER A 63 -3.64 0.10 -3.67
CA SER A 63 -4.34 1.25 -3.07
C SER A 63 -3.37 2.05 -2.23
N VAL A 64 -3.25 3.35 -2.52
CA VAL A 64 -2.36 4.28 -1.83
C VAL A 64 -3.18 5.21 -0.94
N SER A 65 -2.72 5.42 0.29
CA SER A 65 -3.32 6.38 1.22
C SER A 65 -2.26 7.10 2.03
N PHE A 66 -2.50 8.39 2.30
CA PHE A 66 -1.61 9.23 3.09
C PHE A 66 -2.29 9.55 4.42
N LYS A 67 -1.60 9.34 5.54
CA LYS A 67 -2.09 9.66 6.88
C LYS A 67 -1.15 10.64 7.55
N GLN A 68 -1.62 11.85 7.82
CA GLN A 68 -0.87 12.82 8.60
C GLN A 68 -0.73 12.34 10.04
N ARG A 69 0.49 12.40 10.59
CA ARG A 69 0.68 12.25 12.03
C ARG A 69 0.51 13.62 12.68
N SER A 70 -0.49 13.77 13.54
CA SER A 70 -0.85 15.05 14.17
C SER A 70 0.24 15.70 15.04
N ARG A 71 1.30 14.96 15.42
CA ARG A 71 2.37 15.43 16.33
C ARG A 71 3.77 15.44 15.72
N THR A 72 3.96 14.90 14.53
CA THR A 72 5.26 14.85 13.84
C THR A 72 5.09 15.49 12.48
N TYR A 73 6.03 16.34 12.04
CA TYR A 73 6.05 16.96 10.71
C TYR A 73 6.31 15.90 9.61
N GLY A 74 5.36 14.98 9.45
CA GLY A 74 5.47 13.81 8.58
C GLY A 74 4.12 13.17 8.29
N ALA A 75 4.02 12.57 7.11
CA ALA A 75 2.88 11.76 6.70
C ALA A 75 3.33 10.30 6.53
N THR A 76 2.51 9.39 7.01
CA THR A 76 2.70 7.96 6.74
C THR A 76 2.00 7.61 5.44
N VAL A 77 2.76 7.11 4.47
CA VAL A 77 2.22 6.54 3.23
C VAL A 77 1.92 5.07 3.48
N MET A 78 0.75 4.63 3.05
CA MET A 78 0.30 3.26 3.20
C MET A 78 -0.15 2.72 1.84
N ILE A 79 0.51 1.65 1.40
CA ILE A 79 0.27 0.96 0.15
C ILE A 79 -0.33 -0.40 0.49
N ARG A 80 -1.51 -0.67 -0.04
CA ARG A 80 -2.21 -1.94 0.13
C ARG A 80 -2.28 -2.67 -1.20
N GLY A 81 -2.03 -3.96 -1.18
CA GLY A 81 -2.22 -4.87 -2.30
C GLY A 81 -2.54 -6.27 -1.79
N SER A 82 -2.23 -7.29 -2.59
CA SER A 82 -2.50 -8.68 -2.27
C SER A 82 -1.25 -9.54 -2.49
N GLN A 83 -1.10 -10.62 -1.72
CA GLN A 83 0.04 -11.55 -1.81
C GLN A 83 0.22 -12.12 -3.22
N ASN A 84 -0.87 -12.42 -3.91
CA ASN A 84 -0.87 -12.90 -5.30
C ASN A 84 -0.19 -11.95 -6.29
N ASN A 85 -0.06 -10.67 -5.93
CA ASN A 85 0.48 -9.62 -6.78
C ASN A 85 1.70 -8.93 -6.13
N ALA A 86 2.38 -9.62 -5.21
CA ALA A 86 3.44 -9.01 -4.39
C ALA A 86 4.59 -8.38 -5.19
N SER A 87 4.91 -8.91 -6.38
CA SER A 87 5.91 -8.31 -7.28
C SER A 87 5.47 -6.93 -7.77
N ALA A 88 4.25 -6.80 -8.28
CA ALA A 88 3.70 -5.52 -8.73
C ALA A 88 3.52 -4.53 -7.56
N VAL A 89 3.16 -5.01 -6.36
CA VAL A 89 3.10 -4.13 -5.18
C VAL A 89 4.47 -3.52 -4.89
N LYS A 90 5.55 -4.31 -4.97
CA LYS A 90 6.92 -3.82 -4.77
C LYS A 90 7.33 -2.83 -5.84
N GLU A 91 7.09 -3.14 -7.10
CA GLU A 91 7.43 -2.28 -8.23
C GLU A 91 6.65 -0.95 -8.20
N GLY A 92 5.33 -1.01 -8.01
CA GLY A 92 4.49 0.18 -7.84
C GLY A 92 4.92 1.02 -6.63
N THR A 93 5.35 0.38 -5.53
CA THR A 93 5.89 1.11 -4.36
C THR A 93 7.21 1.81 -4.69
N ALA A 94 8.11 1.18 -5.46
CA ALA A 94 9.37 1.80 -5.87
C ALA A 94 9.13 3.04 -6.75
N LEU A 95 8.26 2.93 -7.76
CA LEU A 95 7.90 4.07 -8.62
C LEU A 95 7.16 5.18 -7.86
N LEU A 96 6.31 4.81 -6.89
CA LEU A 96 5.68 5.80 -6.01
C LEU A 96 6.73 6.55 -5.18
N LEU A 97 7.72 5.84 -4.64
CA LEU A 97 8.82 6.45 -3.89
C LEU A 97 9.63 7.42 -4.76
N GLU A 98 9.97 7.02 -5.99
CA GLU A 98 10.67 7.89 -6.94
C GLU A 98 9.86 9.15 -7.28
N HIS A 99 8.56 8.98 -7.56
CA HIS A 99 7.66 10.11 -7.85
C HIS A 99 7.59 11.10 -6.68
N LEU A 100 7.43 10.59 -5.46
CA LEU A 100 7.36 11.40 -4.26
C LEU A 100 8.70 12.05 -3.91
N ALA A 101 9.82 11.34 -4.11
CA ALA A 101 11.16 11.86 -3.88
C ALA A 101 11.54 12.95 -4.90
N GLY A 102 11.15 12.82 -6.17
CA GLY A 102 11.32 13.85 -7.18
C GLY A 102 10.56 15.13 -6.83
N SER A 103 9.34 15.00 -6.30
CA SER A 103 8.60 16.14 -5.76
C SER A 103 9.32 16.76 -4.55
N LEU A 104 9.86 15.96 -3.63
CA LEU A 104 10.62 16.46 -2.49
C LEU A 104 11.91 17.18 -2.89
N ALA A 105 12.66 16.66 -3.86
CA ALA A 105 13.90 17.26 -4.35
C ALA A 105 13.66 18.65 -4.95
N SER A 106 12.51 18.87 -5.61
CA SER A 106 12.12 20.19 -6.12
C SER A 106 11.75 21.21 -5.04
N ALA A 107 11.57 20.78 -3.79
CA ALA A 107 11.14 21.61 -2.67
C ALA A 107 12.26 21.97 -1.67
N ILE A 108 13.49 21.54 -1.93
CA ILE A 108 14.67 21.95 -1.16
C ILE A 108 15.20 23.26 -1.81
N PRO A 109 15.18 24.40 -1.11
CA PRO A 109 15.69 25.68 -1.63
C PRO A 109 17.22 25.70 -1.80
#